data_AF-A0A2G6EFH6-F1
#
_entry.id   AF-A0A2G6EFH6-F1
#
_cell.length_a   1.000
_cell.length_b   1.000
_cell.length_c   1.000
_cell.angle_alpha   90.00
_cell.angle_beta   90.00
_cell.angle_gamma   90.00
#
_symmetry.space_group_name_H-M   'P 1'
#
loop_
_entity.id
_entity.type
_entity.pdbx_description
1 polymer ?
#
loop_
_entity_poly.entity_id
_entity_poly.type
_entity_poly.pdbx_seq_one_letter_code
_entity_poly.pdbx_strand_id
1 'polypeptide(L)'
;MSTTELQPTSSDSSATSGESPGTTDTEAGLDTTTTEFGYHTVEPGDYLLLIADRYNTTVKELQTLNNLESTVIKVGQQIRYPL
;
A
#
# COMPACT_ATOMS: atom_id res chain seq x y z
N MET A 1 -6.51 53.81 21.92
CA MET A 1 -6.83 52.40 22.21
C MET A 1 -5.56 51.61 21.97
N SER A 2 -5.00 51.00 23.00
CA SER A 2 -3.76 50.23 22.95
C SER A 2 -4.06 48.76 23.22
N THR A 3 -3.64 47.87 22.32
CA THR A 3 -3.30 46.48 22.65
C THR A 3 -2.17 46.04 21.72
N THR A 4 -0.98 45.97 22.29
CA THR A 4 0.11 45.07 21.86
C THR A 4 -0.37 43.65 22.09
N GLU A 5 -0.29 42.73 21.12
CA GLU A 5 0.09 41.34 21.47
C GLU A 5 0.51 40.46 20.27
N LEU A 6 1.80 40.08 20.33
CA LEU A 6 2.45 38.79 20.03
C LEU A 6 2.33 38.14 18.64
N GLN A 7 3.46 38.21 17.93
CA GLN A 7 3.89 37.23 16.93
C GLN A 7 4.03 35.84 17.60
N PRO A 8 3.55 34.75 16.99
CA PRO A 8 3.99 33.42 17.35
C PRO A 8 5.42 33.17 16.86
N THR A 9 6.12 32.47 17.74
CA THR A 9 7.54 32.20 17.83
C THR A 9 8.07 31.24 16.77
N SER A 10 9.36 31.41 16.51
CA SER A 10 10.30 30.45 15.94
C SER A 10 9.98 28.98 16.24
N SER A 11 10.17 28.12 15.24
CA SER A 11 10.76 26.80 15.44
C SER A 11 11.40 26.38 14.12
N ASP A 12 12.68 26.75 13.99
CA ASP A 12 13.63 25.94 13.24
C ASP A 12 13.55 24.51 13.78
N SER A 13 13.37 23.56 12.88
CA SER A 13 13.64 22.15 13.16
C SER A 13 14.37 21.61 11.95
N SER A 14 15.63 22.03 11.87
CA SER A 14 16.68 21.21 11.28
C SER A 14 16.82 19.94 12.12
N ALA A 15 16.36 18.81 11.59
CA ALA A 15 16.82 17.48 12.03
C ALA A 15 17.40 16.76 10.81
N THR A 16 18.72 16.90 10.72
CA THR A 16 19.63 16.03 9.98
C THR A 16 19.59 14.60 10.50
N SER A 17 20.09 13.69 9.67
CA SER A 17 20.74 12.43 10.02
C SER A 17 19.89 11.17 9.88
N GLY A 18 20.16 10.48 8.76
CA GLY A 18 19.73 9.12 8.47
C GLY A 18 20.43 8.61 7.21
N GLU A 19 21.76 8.68 7.18
CA GLU A 19 22.57 7.86 6.28
C GLU A 19 22.19 6.38 6.45
N SER A 20 21.80 5.73 5.35
CA SER A 20 22.55 4.57 4.87
C SER A 20 22.20 4.29 3.41
N PRO A 21 23.10 4.60 2.46
CA PRO A 21 23.08 3.95 1.16
C PRO A 21 23.56 2.52 1.37
N GLY A 22 22.62 1.60 1.53
CA GLY A 22 22.90 0.17 1.59
C GLY A 22 23.48 -0.30 0.27
N THR A 23 24.79 -0.51 0.26
CA THR A 23 25.57 -1.15 -0.80
C THR A 23 25.16 -2.60 -1.00
N THR A 24 25.03 -2.97 -2.28
CA THR A 24 25.50 -4.22 -2.90
C THR A 24 25.05 -5.54 -2.27
N ASP A 25 24.16 -6.24 -2.97
CA ASP A 25 24.40 -7.64 -3.27
C ASP A 25 24.11 -7.90 -4.75
N THR A 26 25.19 -8.18 -5.48
CA THR A 26 25.19 -8.72 -6.82
C THR A 26 25.28 -10.23 -6.69
N GLU A 27 24.45 -10.92 -7.47
CA GLU A 27 24.50 -12.35 -7.83
C GLU A 27 23.89 -13.39 -6.87
N ALA A 28 22.60 -13.69 -7.11
CA ALA A 28 22.14 -15.07 -7.12
C ALA A 28 20.86 -15.23 -7.99
N GLY A 29 21.02 -15.85 -9.17
CA GLY A 29 19.96 -16.59 -9.87
C GLY A 29 18.68 -15.82 -10.23
N LEU A 30 18.66 -15.19 -11.40
CA LEU A 30 17.48 -14.59 -12.00
C LEU A 30 16.56 -15.66 -12.61
N ASP A 31 16.03 -16.55 -11.78
CA ASP A 31 14.71 -17.14 -12.04
C ASP A 31 13.68 -16.24 -11.35
N THR A 32 13.60 -14.99 -11.83
CA THR A 32 12.52 -14.09 -11.47
C THR A 32 11.26 -14.64 -12.11
N THR A 33 10.61 -15.57 -11.42
CA THR A 33 9.21 -15.88 -11.65
C THR A 33 8.46 -14.60 -11.30
N THR A 34 8.40 -13.66 -12.25
CA THR A 34 7.62 -12.44 -12.15
C THR A 34 6.19 -12.91 -11.93
N THR A 35 5.77 -12.86 -10.67
CA THR A 35 4.38 -13.13 -10.32
C THR A 35 3.60 -11.99 -10.95
N GLU A 36 2.97 -12.29 -12.08
CA GLU A 36 2.11 -11.33 -12.76
C GLU A 36 0.88 -11.09 -11.89
N PHE A 37 0.46 -9.83 -11.80
CA PHE A 37 -0.71 -9.45 -11.02
C PHE A 37 -1.74 -8.78 -11.93
N GLY A 38 -3.00 -9.16 -11.76
CA GLY A 38 -4.15 -8.48 -12.33
C GLY A 38 -4.76 -7.47 -11.37
N TYR A 39 -5.61 -6.60 -11.89
CA TYR A 39 -6.42 -5.67 -11.10
C TYR A 39 -7.90 -5.87 -11.43
N HIS A 40 -8.72 -6.09 -10.41
CA HIS A 40 -10.18 -6.15 -10.51
C HIS A 40 -10.78 -4.90 -9.89
N THR A 41 -11.70 -4.24 -10.60
CA THR A 41 -12.44 -3.11 -10.03
C THR A 41 -13.72 -3.65 -9.41
N VAL A 42 -13.89 -3.42 -8.12
CA VAL A 42 -15.03 -3.94 -7.35
C VAL A 42 -16.33 -3.33 -7.84
N GLU A 43 -17.27 -4.18 -8.24
CA GLU A 43 -18.61 -3.78 -8.70
C GLU A 43 -19.66 -3.89 -7.59
N PRO A 44 -20.84 -3.24 -7.72
CA PRO A 44 -21.93 -3.42 -6.76
C PRO A 44 -22.35 -4.88 -6.66
N GLY A 45 -22.20 -5.46 -5.45
CA GLY A 45 -22.50 -6.87 -5.19
C GLY A 45 -21.28 -7.79 -5.19
N ASP A 46 -20.08 -7.26 -5.49
CA ASP A 46 -18.84 -8.00 -5.30
C ASP A 46 -18.47 -8.11 -3.82
N TYR A 47 -17.96 -9.29 -3.46
CA TYR A 47 -17.37 -9.57 -2.16
C TYR A 47 -15.95 -10.10 -2.36
N LEU A 48 -15.06 -9.84 -1.40
CA LEU A 48 -13.66 -10.28 -1.49
C LEU A 48 -13.56 -11.81 -1.67
N LEU A 49 -14.52 -12.57 -1.11
CA LEU A 49 -14.63 -14.01 -1.30
C LEU A 49 -14.94 -14.40 -2.76
N LEU A 50 -15.88 -13.70 -3.42
CA LEU A 50 -16.22 -13.95 -4.83
C LEU A 50 -15.07 -13.60 -5.76
N ILE A 51 -14.34 -12.51 -5.46
CA ILE A 51 -13.16 -12.10 -6.22
C ILE A 51 -12.06 -13.17 -6.05
N ALA A 52 -11.84 -13.65 -4.82
CA ALA A 52 -10.88 -14.71 -4.57
C ALA A 52 -11.21 -16.00 -5.35
N ASP A 53 -12.48 -16.43 -5.30
CA ASP A 53 -12.97 -17.61 -6.02
C ASP A 53 -12.81 -17.45 -7.55
N ARG A 54 -13.19 -16.28 -8.08
CA ARG A 54 -13.08 -15.96 -9.52
C ARG A 54 -11.65 -16.07 -10.04
N TYR A 55 -10.67 -15.65 -9.26
CA TYR A 55 -9.25 -15.65 -9.63
C TYR A 55 -8.49 -16.83 -9.03
N ASN A 56 -9.21 -17.85 -8.54
CA ASN A 56 -8.64 -19.08 -7.98
C ASN A 56 -7.55 -18.81 -6.93
N THR A 57 -7.76 -17.78 -6.11
CA THR A 57 -6.88 -17.34 -5.04
C THR A 57 -7.62 -17.39 -3.70
N THR A 58 -6.99 -16.92 -2.63
CA THR A 58 -7.61 -16.89 -1.30
C THR A 58 -7.85 -15.47 -0.83
N VAL A 59 -8.86 -15.30 0.02
CA VAL A 59 -9.15 -14.00 0.68
C VAL A 59 -7.92 -13.48 1.41
N LYS A 60 -7.16 -14.37 2.07
CA LYS A 60 -5.95 -14.01 2.81
C LYS A 60 -4.82 -13.55 1.89
N GLU A 61 -4.68 -14.18 0.73
CA GLU A 61 -3.74 -13.76 -0.31
C GLU A 61 -4.08 -12.36 -0.80
N LEU A 62 -5.35 -12.13 -1.18
CA LEU A 62 -5.84 -10.83 -1.62
C LEU A 62 -5.65 -9.75 -0.55
N GLN A 63 -5.92 -10.07 0.72
CA GLN A 63 -5.69 -9.14 1.83
C GLN A 63 -4.22 -8.76 1.94
N THR A 64 -3.33 -9.75 1.89
CA THR A 64 -1.89 -9.54 1.98
C THR A 64 -1.39 -8.70 0.81
N LEU A 65 -1.87 -9.00 -0.40
CA LEU A 65 -1.49 -8.37 -1.65
C LEU A 65 -1.94 -6.91 -1.76
N ASN A 66 -3.06 -6.57 -1.12
CA ASN A 66 -3.68 -5.24 -1.15
C ASN A 66 -3.57 -4.49 0.17
N ASN A 67 -2.82 -5.04 1.14
CA ASN A 67 -2.68 -4.50 2.50
C ASN A 67 -4.04 -4.21 3.16
N LEU A 68 -5.00 -5.12 2.98
CA LEU A 68 -6.34 -5.01 3.57
C LEU A 68 -6.35 -5.67 4.95
N GLU A 69 -6.78 -4.91 5.96
CA GLU A 69 -6.95 -5.42 7.33
C GLU A 69 -8.28 -6.15 7.52
N SER A 70 -9.23 -5.98 6.60
CA SER A 70 -10.57 -6.57 6.67
C SER A 70 -11.03 -7.09 5.31
N THR A 71 -12.14 -7.84 5.31
CA THR A 71 -12.80 -8.31 4.07
C THR A 71 -13.77 -7.28 3.49
N VAL A 72 -13.88 -6.10 4.10
CA VAL A 72 -14.77 -5.02 3.64
C VAL A 72 -14.09 -4.27 2.50
N ILE A 73 -14.69 -4.36 1.32
CA ILE A 73 -14.24 -3.68 0.10
C ILE A 73 -15.31 -2.69 -0.36
N LYS A 74 -14.89 -1.62 -1.03
CA LYS A 74 -15.79 -0.57 -1.55
C LYS A 74 -15.96 -0.71 -3.05
N VAL A 75 -17.15 -0.40 -3.54
CA VAL A 75 -17.39 -0.29 -5.00
C VAL A 75 -16.43 0.74 -5.59
N GLY A 76 -15.81 0.40 -6.73
CA GLY A 76 -14.77 1.19 -7.39
C GLY A 76 -13.37 1.01 -6.82
N GLN A 77 -13.20 0.24 -5.73
CA GLN A 77 -11.87 -0.13 -5.23
C GLN A 77 -11.18 -1.06 -6.22
N GLN A 78 -9.89 -0.87 -6.44
CA GLN A 78 -9.08 -1.82 -7.20
C GLN A 78 -8.50 -2.87 -6.26
N ILE A 79 -8.71 -4.13 -6.60
CA ILE A 79 -8.17 -5.29 -5.90
C ILE A 79 -7.17 -5.96 -6.82
N ARG A 80 -5.91 -5.93 -6.41
CA ARG A 80 -4.82 -6.70 -7.01
C ARG A 80 -5.03 -8.18 -6.72
N TYR A 81 -4.82 -9.05 -7.70
CA TYR A 81 -4.89 -10.50 -7.55
C TYR A 81 -3.74 -11.18 -8.33
N PRO A 82 -3.27 -12.36 -7.91
CA PRO A 82 -2.27 -13.11 -8.69
C PRO A 82 -2.89 -13.70 -9.96
N LEU A 83 -2.14 -13.67 -11.07
CA LEU A 83 -2.53 -14.35 -12.33
C LEU A 83 -2.22 -15.85 -12.31
#